data_AF-A0A924QKL7-F1
#
_entry.id   AF-A0A924QKL7-F1
#
_cell.length_a   1.000
_cell.length_b   1.000
_cell.length_c   1.000
_cell.angle_alpha   90.00
_cell.angle_beta   90.00
_cell.angle_gamma   90.00
#
_symmetry.space_group_name_H-M   'P 1'
#
loop_
_entity.id
_entity.type
_entity.pdbx_description
1 polymer ?
#
loop_
_entity_poly.entity_id
_entity_poly.type
_entity_poly.pdbx_seq_one_letter_code
_entity_poly.pdbx_strand_id
1 'polypeptide(L)'
;MPKLFKSITYSCVLFFVVGMSSAFANIKLASPFCNHMVLQHNTIVPVWGWSDAGETVTVKLGKQTKTIIADADGKWLIKLGKIKAGGPYTLTVTGNNSIVINDVYAGEVWLCSGQSNMDMTVAREDRYWCGVFNEKEEVANADYPLIRVFDTDFTPSASPLNDVKGNWELVSPKTVGHLSAAAYFFARDLQKKIK
;
A
#
# COMPACT_ATOMS: atom_id res chain seq x y z
N MET A 1 -37.18 20.45 -73.24
CA MET A 1 -36.31 21.11 -72.25
C MET A 1 -37.12 21.34 -70.97
N PRO A 2 -36.60 21.11 -69.75
CA PRO A 2 -36.21 19.85 -69.12
C PRO A 2 -37.27 19.31 -68.11
N LYS A 3 -37.21 18.00 -67.80
CA LYS A 3 -38.01 17.34 -66.74
C LYS A 3 -37.24 17.39 -65.41
N LEU A 4 -37.85 17.94 -64.35
CA LEU A 4 -37.30 17.90 -62.99
C LEU A 4 -37.59 16.54 -62.34
N PHE A 5 -36.55 15.75 -62.07
CA PHE A 5 -36.63 14.58 -61.18
C PHE A 5 -36.54 15.05 -59.72
N LYS A 6 -37.55 14.72 -58.90
CA LYS A 6 -37.48 14.84 -57.43
C LYS A 6 -36.85 13.56 -56.87
N SER A 7 -35.64 13.68 -56.34
CA SER A 7 -35.00 12.61 -55.55
C SER A 7 -35.59 12.61 -54.14
N ILE A 8 -36.20 11.52 -53.72
CA ILE A 8 -36.64 11.29 -52.34
C ILE A 8 -35.53 10.51 -51.64
N THR A 9 -34.79 11.19 -50.79
CA THR A 9 -33.74 10.57 -49.96
C THR A 9 -34.38 10.10 -48.66
N TYR A 10 -34.52 8.78 -48.49
CA TYR A 10 -34.91 8.20 -47.19
C TYR A 10 -33.69 8.20 -46.26
N SER A 11 -33.76 8.98 -45.19
CA SER A 11 -32.73 8.98 -44.14
C SER A 11 -33.06 7.87 -43.14
N CYS A 12 -32.30 6.77 -43.17
CA CYS A 12 -32.36 5.73 -42.14
C CYS A 12 -31.66 6.23 -40.87
N VAL A 13 -32.43 6.53 -39.82
CA VAL A 13 -31.89 6.80 -38.48
C VAL A 13 -31.61 5.46 -37.80
N LEU A 14 -30.34 5.10 -37.69
CA LEU A 14 -29.88 3.92 -36.95
C LEU A 14 -29.84 4.27 -35.45
N PHE A 15 -30.74 3.71 -34.65
CA PHE A 15 -30.70 3.83 -33.19
C PHE A 15 -29.61 2.89 -32.64
N PHE A 16 -28.46 3.44 -32.27
CA PHE A 16 -27.39 2.71 -31.59
C PHE A 16 -27.73 2.61 -30.10
N VAL A 17 -28.29 1.47 -29.66
CA VAL A 17 -28.47 1.18 -28.23
C VAL A 17 -27.10 0.83 -27.65
N VAL A 18 -26.44 1.82 -27.04
CA VAL A 18 -25.23 1.58 -26.26
C VAL A 18 -25.66 0.89 -24.96
N GLY A 19 -25.46 -0.42 -24.88
CA GLY A 19 -25.60 -1.15 -23.62
C GLY A 19 -24.54 -0.65 -22.63
N MET A 20 -24.97 -0.07 -21.51
CA MET A 20 -24.08 0.28 -20.41
C MET A 20 -23.62 -1.01 -19.72
N SER A 21 -22.55 -1.61 -20.21
CA SER A 21 -21.82 -2.63 -19.48
C SER A 21 -21.21 -1.97 -18.24
N SER A 22 -21.71 -2.32 -17.06
CA SER A 22 -21.07 -1.93 -15.80
C SER A 22 -19.75 -2.69 -15.72
N ALA A 23 -18.63 -2.00 -15.93
CA ALA A 23 -17.30 -2.56 -15.70
C ALA A 23 -17.07 -2.55 -14.19
N PHE A 24 -16.96 -3.73 -13.56
CA PHE A 24 -16.63 -3.81 -12.15
C PHE A 24 -15.15 -3.49 -11.95
N ALA A 25 -14.84 -2.51 -11.09
CA ALA A 25 -13.47 -2.26 -10.67
C ALA A 25 -13.08 -3.28 -9.59
N ASN A 26 -11.90 -3.87 -9.74
CA ASN A 26 -11.34 -4.69 -8.67
C ASN A 26 -11.05 -3.82 -7.45
N ILE A 27 -11.23 -4.38 -6.25
CA ILE A 27 -10.74 -3.80 -5.01
C ILE A 27 -9.27 -3.42 -5.18
N LYS A 28 -8.95 -2.21 -4.72
CA LYS A 28 -7.59 -1.71 -4.56
C LYS A 28 -7.37 -1.35 -3.10
N LEU A 29 -6.29 -1.82 -2.49
CA LEU A 29 -5.89 -1.40 -1.16
C LEU A 29 -4.92 -0.22 -1.23
N ALA A 30 -4.88 0.59 -0.16
CA ALA A 30 -3.81 1.57 -0.01
C ALA A 30 -2.44 0.90 0.07
N SER A 31 -1.43 1.60 -0.43
CA SER A 31 -0.09 1.02 -0.67
C SER A 31 0.57 0.34 0.53
N PRO A 32 0.38 0.74 1.80
CA PRO A 32 0.98 0.03 2.93
C PRO A 32 0.42 -1.38 3.15
N PHE A 33 -0.72 -1.72 2.54
CA PHE A 33 -1.33 -3.05 2.60
C PHE A 33 -0.80 -3.92 1.45
N CYS A 34 0.43 -4.40 1.60
CA CYS A 34 1.03 -5.39 0.72
C CYS A 34 1.82 -6.43 1.53
N ASN A 35 2.38 -7.45 0.87
CA ASN A 35 3.11 -8.52 1.55
C ASN A 35 4.22 -7.94 2.44
N HIS A 36 4.56 -8.66 3.51
CA HIS A 36 5.57 -8.27 4.49
C HIS A 36 5.19 -7.09 5.40
N MET A 37 3.96 -6.57 5.31
CA MET A 37 3.56 -5.42 6.12
C MET A 37 3.59 -5.64 7.64
N VAL A 38 3.66 -4.53 8.38
CA VAL A 38 3.52 -4.51 9.84
C VAL A 38 2.32 -3.65 10.24
N LEU A 39 1.47 -4.20 11.10
CA LEU A 39 0.33 -3.53 11.72
C LEU A 39 0.67 -3.16 13.16
N GLN A 40 0.18 -2.01 13.63
CA GLN A 40 0.38 -1.64 15.02
C GLN A 40 -0.43 -2.54 15.95
N HIS A 41 0.23 -3.19 16.92
CA HIS A 41 -0.45 -4.06 17.89
C HIS A 41 -1.16 -3.27 18.99
N ASN A 42 -2.06 -3.93 19.73
CA ASN A 42 -2.78 -3.38 20.89
C ASN A 42 -3.57 -2.07 20.64
N THR A 43 -3.82 -1.71 19.38
CA THR A 43 -4.64 -0.56 18.98
C THR A 43 -5.71 -0.98 17.98
N ILE A 44 -6.65 -0.07 17.71
CA ILE A 44 -7.60 -0.22 16.61
C ILE A 44 -6.82 -0.03 15.31
N VAL A 45 -6.94 -0.99 14.39
CA VAL A 45 -6.21 -0.98 13.12
C VAL A 45 -7.15 -0.62 11.97
N PRO A 46 -6.98 0.56 11.33
CA PRO A 46 -7.70 0.88 10.13
C PRO A 46 -7.14 0.09 8.94
N VAL A 47 -8.02 -0.51 8.15
CA VAL A 47 -7.74 -1.08 6.84
C VAL A 47 -8.65 -0.36 5.85
N TRP A 48 -8.08 0.20 4.79
CA TRP A 48 -8.82 1.02 3.84
C TRP A 48 -8.36 0.78 2.41
N GLY A 49 -9.22 1.19 1.49
CA GLY A 49 -9.00 1.06 0.06
C GLY A 49 -10.15 1.65 -0.75
N TRP A 50 -10.21 1.21 -2.00
CA TRP A 50 -11.18 1.60 -3.00
C TRP A 50 -11.78 0.35 -3.65
N SER A 51 -13.02 0.46 -4.10
CA SER A 51 -13.76 -0.55 -4.85
C SER A 51 -14.88 0.14 -5.64
N ASP A 52 -15.79 -0.59 -6.27
CA ASP A 52 -16.98 0.03 -6.83
C ASP A 52 -17.87 0.64 -5.73
N ALA A 53 -18.56 1.73 -6.04
CA ALA A 53 -19.51 2.35 -5.13
C ALA A 53 -20.64 1.36 -4.79
N GLY A 54 -20.95 1.23 -3.50
CA GLY A 54 -21.94 0.26 -3.01
C GLY A 54 -21.44 -1.20 -2.97
N GLU A 55 -20.19 -1.48 -3.33
CA GLU A 55 -19.61 -2.81 -3.20
C GLU A 55 -19.48 -3.22 -1.73
N THR A 56 -19.85 -4.47 -1.42
CA THR A 56 -19.64 -5.04 -0.09
C THR A 56 -18.24 -5.60 0.04
N VAL A 57 -17.43 -5.01 0.91
CA VAL A 57 -16.04 -5.40 1.18
C VAL A 57 -15.93 -6.05 2.55
N THR A 58 -15.34 -7.23 2.60
CA THR A 58 -15.07 -7.99 3.83
C THR A 58 -13.58 -8.12 4.07
N VAL A 59 -13.12 -7.75 5.27
CA VAL A 59 -11.74 -7.84 5.71
C VAL A 59 -11.63 -8.88 6.81
N LYS A 60 -10.71 -9.84 6.65
CA LYS A 60 -10.41 -10.90 7.62
C LYS A 60 -8.94 -10.84 8.04
N LEU A 61 -8.69 -10.87 9.35
CA LEU A 61 -7.35 -10.97 9.93
C LEU A 61 -7.41 -11.76 11.24
N GLY A 62 -6.72 -12.89 11.29
CA GLY A 62 -6.78 -13.80 12.43
C GLY A 62 -8.21 -14.27 12.69
N LYS A 63 -8.75 -13.98 13.90
CA LYS A 63 -10.12 -14.31 14.30
C LYS A 63 -11.15 -13.23 13.95
N GLN A 64 -10.70 -12.08 13.45
CA GLN A 64 -11.59 -10.96 13.15
C GLN A 64 -12.06 -11.03 11.70
N THR A 65 -13.36 -10.84 11.50
CA THR A 65 -13.97 -10.62 10.19
C THR A 65 -14.90 -9.42 10.33
N LYS A 66 -14.76 -8.44 9.43
CA LYS A 66 -15.61 -7.26 9.38
C LYS A 66 -16.00 -6.95 7.95
N THR A 67 -17.18 -6.39 7.77
CA THR A 67 -17.75 -6.08 6.45
C THR A 67 -18.23 -4.64 6.44
N ILE A 68 -18.07 -3.97 5.30
CA ILE A 68 -18.50 -2.60 5.05
C ILE A 68 -19.03 -2.49 3.61
N ILE A 69 -19.84 -1.47 3.34
CA ILE A 69 -20.23 -1.09 1.98
C ILE A 69 -19.41 0.13 1.59
N ALA A 70 -18.77 0.10 0.42
CA ALA A 70 -18.04 1.24 -0.11
C ALA A 70 -18.97 2.43 -0.38
N ASP A 71 -18.48 3.64 -0.11
CA ASP A 71 -19.27 4.85 -0.27
C ASP A 71 -19.49 5.23 -1.74
N ALA A 72 -20.16 6.36 -1.98
CA ALA A 72 -20.46 6.84 -3.33
C ALA A 72 -19.19 7.16 -4.16
N ASP A 73 -18.05 7.41 -3.51
CA ASP A 73 -16.75 7.62 -4.16
C ASP A 73 -15.95 6.31 -4.27
N GLY A 74 -16.55 5.16 -3.89
CA GLY A 74 -15.89 3.86 -3.87
C GLY A 74 -14.90 3.68 -2.73
N LYS A 75 -14.81 4.62 -1.78
CA LYS A 75 -13.88 4.53 -0.63
C LYS A 75 -14.50 3.70 0.48
N TRP A 76 -13.64 2.99 1.21
CA TRP A 76 -14.06 2.26 2.38
C TRP A 76 -12.96 2.20 3.43
N LEU A 77 -13.35 2.15 4.70
CA LEU A 77 -12.45 2.01 5.85
C LEU A 77 -13.08 1.10 6.89
N ILE A 78 -12.44 -0.02 7.19
CA ILE A 78 -12.79 -0.92 8.27
C ILE A 78 -11.81 -0.73 9.42
N LYS A 79 -12.35 -0.60 10.63
CA LYS A 79 -11.56 -0.58 11.86
C LYS A 79 -11.53 -1.97 12.47
N LEU A 80 -10.44 -2.72 12.31
CA LEU A 80 -10.20 -3.95 13.05
C LEU A 80 -9.93 -3.62 14.53
N GLY A 81 -10.38 -4.50 15.43
CA GLY A 81 -10.04 -4.42 16.85
C GLY A 81 -8.57 -4.76 17.09
N LYS A 82 -8.17 -4.74 18.36
CA LYS A 82 -6.79 -4.99 18.77
C LYS A 82 -6.27 -6.34 18.25
N ILE A 83 -5.06 -6.31 17.71
CA ILE A 83 -4.34 -7.50 17.24
C ILE A 83 -3.24 -7.79 18.26
N LYS A 84 -3.06 -9.08 18.58
CA LYS A 84 -1.97 -9.52 19.44
C LYS A 84 -0.64 -9.35 18.69
N ALA A 85 0.41 -8.88 19.36
CA ALA A 85 1.74 -8.83 18.76
C ALA A 85 2.21 -10.22 18.28
N GLY A 86 2.98 -10.23 17.20
CA GLY A 86 3.50 -11.44 16.56
C GLY A 86 2.96 -11.64 15.14
N GLY A 87 3.01 -12.88 14.68
CA GLY A 87 2.70 -13.25 13.30
C GLY A 87 3.42 -14.54 12.91
N PRO A 88 3.49 -14.87 11.61
CA PRO A 88 2.81 -14.16 10.54
C PRO A 88 1.28 -14.38 10.57
N TYR A 89 0.54 -13.32 10.31
CA TYR A 89 -0.88 -13.35 9.97
C TYR A 89 -1.06 -13.31 8.45
N THR A 90 -2.27 -13.65 8.02
CA THR A 90 -2.75 -13.42 6.65
C THR A 90 -3.93 -12.45 6.72
N LEU A 91 -3.83 -11.34 5.97
CA LEU A 91 -4.93 -10.40 5.76
C LEU A 91 -5.62 -10.76 4.45
N THR A 92 -6.91 -11.02 4.49
CA THR A 92 -7.72 -11.28 3.30
C THR A 92 -8.77 -10.21 3.15
N VAL A 93 -8.86 -9.61 1.97
CA VAL A 93 -9.89 -8.63 1.61
C VAL A 93 -10.68 -9.17 0.43
N THR A 94 -11.99 -9.25 0.59
CA THR A 94 -12.89 -9.88 -0.39
C THR A 94 -14.08 -8.98 -0.68
N GLY A 95 -14.36 -8.78 -1.96
CA GLY A 95 -15.59 -8.20 -2.50
C GLY A 95 -15.88 -8.89 -3.83
N ASN A 96 -15.93 -8.14 -4.93
CA ASN A 96 -16.07 -8.69 -6.28
C ASN A 96 -14.83 -9.50 -6.72
N ASN A 97 -13.66 -9.17 -6.17
CA ASN A 97 -12.43 -9.95 -6.24
C ASN A 97 -11.87 -10.21 -4.83
N SER A 98 -10.79 -10.99 -4.74
CA SER A 98 -10.11 -11.28 -3.47
C SER A 98 -8.63 -10.93 -3.53
N ILE A 99 -8.15 -10.24 -2.50
CA ILE A 99 -6.74 -9.92 -2.27
C ILE A 99 -6.28 -10.64 -1.01
N VAL A 100 -5.16 -11.35 -1.10
CA VAL A 100 -4.52 -12.02 0.03
C VAL A 100 -3.14 -11.41 0.25
N ILE A 101 -2.94 -10.86 1.43
CA ILE A 101 -1.66 -10.32 1.89
C ILE A 101 -1.07 -11.28 2.91
N ASN A 102 0.12 -11.77 2.60
CA ASN A 102 0.84 -12.74 3.41
C ASN A 102 1.97 -12.07 4.19
N ASP A 103 2.48 -12.82 5.16
CA ASP A 103 3.59 -12.37 6.01
C ASP A 103 3.28 -11.04 6.73
N VAL A 104 2.09 -10.92 7.32
CA VAL A 104 1.67 -9.74 8.08
C VAL A 104 2.09 -9.89 9.54
N TYR A 105 2.87 -8.97 10.08
CA TYR A 105 3.19 -8.95 11.51
C TYR A 105 2.39 -7.87 12.24
N ALA A 106 2.10 -8.10 13.51
CA ALA A 106 1.60 -7.07 14.41
C ALA A 106 2.69 -6.73 15.43
N GLY A 107 3.05 -5.46 15.55
CA GLY A 107 4.16 -5.01 16.40
C GLY A 107 4.22 -3.50 16.54
N GLU A 108 5.39 -2.98 16.89
CA GLU A 108 5.65 -1.54 16.95
C GLU A 108 5.72 -0.96 15.53
N VAL A 109 5.02 0.15 15.28
CA VAL A 109 5.02 0.86 13.99
C VAL A 109 5.34 2.32 14.25
N TRP A 110 6.36 2.83 13.57
CA TRP A 110 6.89 4.18 13.75
C TRP A 110 6.96 4.90 12.41
N LEU A 111 6.50 6.15 12.38
CA LEU A 111 6.69 7.03 11.23
C LEU A 111 8.05 7.70 11.34
N CYS A 112 8.95 7.39 10.40
CA CYS A 112 10.27 7.99 10.32
C CYS A 112 10.25 9.08 9.24
N SER A 113 10.02 10.33 9.64
CA SER A 113 9.97 11.48 8.73
C SER A 113 10.96 12.56 9.17
N GLY A 114 11.56 13.27 8.22
CA GLY A 114 12.50 14.36 8.52
C GLY A 114 12.98 15.08 7.26
N GLN A 115 14.07 15.83 7.41
CA GLN A 115 14.79 16.44 6.28
C GLN A 115 15.82 15.47 5.69
N SER A 116 16.80 15.98 4.94
CA SER A 116 17.84 15.20 4.24
C SER A 116 18.58 14.18 5.11
N ASN A 117 18.75 14.43 6.42
CA ASN A 117 19.38 13.46 7.32
C ASN A 117 18.56 12.17 7.50
N MET A 118 17.23 12.24 7.34
CA MET A 118 16.37 11.05 7.35
C MET A 118 16.54 10.23 6.06
N ASP A 119 16.97 10.86 4.96
CA ASP A 119 17.25 10.21 3.67
C ASP A 119 18.73 9.77 3.53
N MET A 120 19.57 10.04 4.53
CA MET A 120 20.92 9.47 4.57
C MET A 120 20.86 7.96 4.79
N THR A 121 21.45 7.21 3.88
CA THR A 121 21.39 5.75 3.84
C THR A 121 22.51 5.08 4.64
N VAL A 122 22.31 3.82 5.04
CA VAL A 122 23.30 3.05 5.81
C VAL A 122 24.59 2.85 5.02
N ALA A 123 24.48 2.51 3.74
CA ALA A 123 25.62 2.39 2.83
C ALA A 123 25.66 3.60 1.89
N ARG A 124 26.87 3.97 1.46
CA ARG A 124 27.08 5.04 0.50
C ARG A 124 26.39 4.75 -0.84
N GLU A 125 26.42 3.50 -1.30
CA GLU A 125 25.96 3.11 -2.64
C GLU A 125 26.44 4.10 -3.72
N ASP A 126 25.55 4.77 -4.45
CA ASP A 126 25.86 5.83 -5.42
C ASP A 126 25.77 7.25 -4.84
N ARG A 127 25.39 7.39 -3.56
CA ARG A 127 25.17 8.66 -2.85
C ARG A 127 26.40 9.04 -2.00
N TYR A 128 27.31 9.83 -2.55
CA TYR A 128 28.59 10.20 -1.89
C TYR A 128 28.46 10.83 -0.48
N TRP A 129 27.31 11.43 -0.18
CA TRP A 129 26.98 12.09 1.09
C TRP A 129 26.31 11.15 2.12
N CYS A 130 26.09 9.88 1.76
CA CYS A 130 25.59 8.82 2.62
C CYS A 130 26.73 7.87 3.08
N GLY A 131 26.34 6.86 3.87
CA GLY A 131 27.22 5.82 4.39
C GLY A 131 27.60 6.09 5.83
N VAL A 132 27.40 5.09 6.70
CA VAL A 132 27.90 5.13 8.07
C VAL A 132 29.38 4.73 8.14
N PHE A 133 30.05 5.16 9.20
CA PHE A 133 31.49 4.93 9.38
C PHE A 133 31.91 3.46 9.21
N ASN A 134 31.09 2.51 9.70
CA ASN A 134 31.34 1.07 9.62
C ASN A 134 30.42 0.36 8.60
N GLU A 135 30.02 1.02 7.50
CA GLU A 135 29.01 0.51 6.56
C GLU A 135 29.21 -0.95 6.13
N LYS A 136 30.45 -1.38 5.86
CA LYS A 136 30.73 -2.76 5.39
C LYS A 136 30.35 -3.81 6.44
N GLU A 137 30.68 -3.55 7.70
CA GLU A 137 30.36 -4.43 8.81
C GLU A 137 28.87 -4.38 9.15
N GLU A 138 28.29 -3.17 9.13
CA GLU A 138 26.87 -2.97 9.42
C GLU A 138 25.99 -3.70 8.40
N VAL A 139 26.29 -3.54 7.10
CA VAL A 139 25.57 -4.22 6.02
C VAL A 139 25.71 -5.74 6.14
N ALA A 140 26.93 -6.25 6.33
CA ALA A 140 27.18 -7.68 6.40
C ALA A 140 26.42 -8.37 7.55
N ASN A 141 26.20 -7.67 8.67
CA ASN A 141 25.57 -8.21 9.86
C ASN A 141 24.07 -7.88 9.99
N ALA A 142 23.48 -7.16 9.04
CA ALA A 142 22.10 -6.69 9.13
C ALA A 142 21.06 -7.76 8.80
N ASP A 143 21.00 -8.84 9.58
CA ASP A 143 19.99 -9.91 9.45
C ASP A 143 18.88 -9.73 10.49
N TYR A 144 17.95 -8.80 10.21
CA TYR A 144 16.86 -8.45 11.13
C TYR A 144 15.50 -8.54 10.42
N PRO A 145 15.03 -9.74 10.01
CA PRO A 145 13.83 -9.89 9.15
C PRO A 145 12.51 -9.45 9.80
N LEU A 146 12.50 -9.23 11.12
CA LEU A 146 11.36 -8.67 11.86
C LEU A 146 11.38 -7.14 11.90
N ILE A 147 12.49 -6.50 11.54
CA ILE A 147 12.53 -5.08 11.21
C ILE A 147 12.16 -4.96 9.73
N ARG A 148 11.12 -4.18 9.46
CA ARG A 148 10.58 -4.01 8.12
C ARG A 148 10.34 -2.54 7.87
N VAL A 149 10.71 -2.07 6.69
CA VAL A 149 10.62 -0.67 6.32
C VAL A 149 9.69 -0.55 5.13
N PHE A 150 8.68 0.30 5.23
CA PHE A 150 7.90 0.77 4.09
C PHE A 150 8.49 2.10 3.67
N ASP A 151 9.36 2.08 2.66
CA ASP A 151 9.90 3.31 2.11
C ASP A 151 9.03 3.79 0.95
N THR A 152 8.85 5.11 0.86
CA THR A 152 8.00 5.74 -0.14
C THR A 152 8.86 6.36 -1.24
N ASP A 153 8.47 6.17 -2.49
CA ASP A 153 9.11 6.84 -3.62
C ASP A 153 9.07 8.36 -3.40
N PHE A 154 10.18 9.03 -3.73
CA PHE A 154 10.27 10.49 -3.70
C PHE A 154 9.33 11.11 -4.74
N THR A 155 8.11 11.43 -4.30
CA THR A 155 7.00 11.92 -5.12
C THR A 155 6.42 13.21 -4.53
N PRO A 156 7.17 14.33 -4.60
CA PRO A 156 6.73 15.59 -4.01
C PRO A 156 5.43 16.07 -4.65
N SER A 157 4.50 16.52 -3.80
CA SER A 157 3.19 17.02 -4.23
C SER A 157 2.85 18.31 -3.48
N ALA A 158 2.24 19.26 -4.18
CA ALA A 158 1.71 20.50 -3.60
C ALA A 158 0.36 20.29 -2.90
N SER A 159 -0.29 19.15 -3.11
CA SER A 159 -1.56 18.77 -2.50
C SER A 159 -1.47 17.40 -1.80
N PRO A 160 -2.29 17.15 -0.77
CA PRO A 160 -2.36 15.84 -0.14
C PRO A 160 -2.72 14.74 -1.15
N LEU A 161 -1.94 13.67 -1.14
CA LEU A 161 -2.22 12.47 -1.91
C LEU A 161 -3.03 11.49 -1.05
N ASN A 162 -3.93 10.73 -1.68
CA ASN A 162 -4.72 9.70 -1.00
C ASN A 162 -3.96 8.36 -0.89
N ASP A 163 -2.82 8.24 -1.56
CA ASP A 163 -2.02 7.02 -1.65
C ASP A 163 -0.57 7.41 -2.00
N VAL A 164 0.37 6.50 -1.77
CA VAL A 164 1.79 6.67 -2.12
C VAL A 164 2.28 5.49 -2.94
N LYS A 165 3.50 5.57 -3.47
CA LYS A 165 4.21 4.41 -4.03
C LYS A 165 5.27 3.99 -3.03
N GLY A 166 5.35 2.69 -2.77
CA GLY A 166 6.28 2.11 -1.81
C GLY A 166 5.99 0.64 -1.60
N ASN A 167 6.94 -0.09 -1.03
CA ASN A 167 6.79 -1.49 -0.68
C ASN A 167 7.47 -1.77 0.65
N TRP A 168 7.05 -2.84 1.32
CA TRP A 168 7.73 -3.33 2.51
C TRP A 168 8.97 -4.12 2.13
N GLU A 169 10.08 -3.77 2.76
CA GLU A 169 11.35 -4.49 2.68
C GLU A 169 11.75 -5.01 4.04
N LEU A 170 12.20 -6.27 4.08
CA LEU A 170 12.80 -6.85 5.28
C LEU A 170 14.23 -6.35 5.39
N VAL A 171 14.70 -6.07 6.61
CA VAL A 171 16.10 -5.76 6.82
C VAL A 171 16.95 -7.02 6.67
N SER A 172 17.82 -7.00 5.67
CA SER A 172 18.79 -8.04 5.34
C SER A 172 20.09 -7.38 4.87
N PRO A 173 21.21 -8.13 4.77
CA PRO A 173 22.43 -7.61 4.15
C PRO A 173 22.26 -7.12 2.70
N LYS A 174 21.18 -7.52 2.01
CA LYS A 174 20.88 -7.11 0.64
C LYS A 174 20.09 -5.80 0.55
N THR A 175 19.37 -5.43 1.60
CA THR A 175 18.38 -4.34 1.58
C THR A 175 18.78 -3.20 2.49
N VAL A 176 19.53 -3.46 3.58
CA VAL A 176 19.83 -2.42 4.57
C VAL A 176 20.61 -1.24 4.00
N GLY A 177 21.39 -1.45 2.93
CA GLY A 177 22.29 -0.46 2.34
C GLY A 177 21.57 0.82 1.93
N HIS A 178 20.43 0.69 1.26
CA HIS A 178 19.63 1.82 0.76
C HIS A 178 18.60 2.35 1.77
N LEU A 179 18.46 1.74 2.95
CA LEU A 179 17.53 2.22 3.97
C LEU A 179 18.09 3.43 4.70
N SER A 180 17.18 4.30 5.17
CA SER A 180 17.51 5.38 6.10
C SER A 180 18.30 4.86 7.30
N ALA A 181 19.51 5.39 7.49
CA ALA A 181 20.37 5.02 8.61
C ALA A 181 19.69 5.35 9.94
N ALA A 182 19.11 6.55 10.07
CA ALA A 182 18.44 6.97 11.29
C ALA A 182 17.27 6.05 11.66
N ALA A 183 16.41 5.70 10.69
CA ALA A 183 15.28 4.80 10.92
C ALA A 183 15.75 3.38 11.26
N TYR A 184 16.75 2.87 10.54
CA TYR A 184 17.31 1.54 10.76
C TYR A 184 17.91 1.39 12.16
N PHE A 185 18.81 2.31 12.58
CA PHE A 185 19.43 2.24 13.89
C PHE A 185 18.41 2.39 15.01
N PHE A 186 17.42 3.27 14.85
CA PHE A 186 16.31 3.40 15.79
C PHE A 186 15.57 2.07 15.95
N ALA A 187 15.14 1.45 14.84
CA ALA A 187 14.39 0.21 14.87
C ALA A 187 15.21 -0.96 15.44
N ARG A 188 16.49 -1.06 15.07
CA ARG A 188 17.42 -2.08 15.59
C ARG A 188 17.62 -1.98 17.09
N ASP A 189 17.82 -0.77 17.58
CA ASP A 189 18.05 -0.55 19.01
C ASP A 189 16.74 -0.65 19.81
N LEU A 190 15.60 -0.28 19.21
CA LEU A 190 14.28 -0.52 19.79
C LEU A 190 14.01 -2.03 19.91
N GLN A 191 14.26 -2.80 18.86
CA GLN A 191 14.05 -4.25 18.84
C GLN A 191 14.82 -4.97 19.95
N LYS A 192 16.05 -4.52 20.26
CA LYS A 192 16.85 -5.06 21.38
C LYS A 192 16.25 -4.77 22.76
N LYS A 193 15.43 -3.71 22.88
CA LYS A 193 14.83 -3.24 24.15
C LYS A 193 13.44 -3.81 24.38
N ILE A 194 12.67 -4.05 23.32
CA ILE A 194 11.34 -4.65 23.42
C ILE A 194 11.48 -6.18 23.47
N LYS A 195 10.93 -6.79 24.52
CA LYS A 195 10.93 -8.26 24.72
C LYS A 195 9.71 -8.90 24.10
#